data_AF-A0A6G0Z466-F1
#
_entry.id   AF-A0A6G0Z466-F1
#
_cell.length_a   1.000
_cell.length_b   1.000
_cell.length_c   1.000
_cell.angle_alpha   90.00
_cell.angle_beta   90.00
_cell.angle_gamma   90.00
#
_symmetry.space_group_name_H-M   'P 1'
#
loop_
_entity.id
_entity.type
_entity.pdbx_description
1 polymer ?
#
loop_
_entity_poly.entity_id
_entity_poly.type
_entity_poly.pdbx_seq_one_letter_code
_entity_poly.pdbx_strand_id
1 'polypeptide(L)' 'MMYWKLFKLEESCKQDPAICPNMCGRRYVGVARKSHLKRHLFYECGVPRQFECSLCLKQFKQKVHLKGHLLSKHSIIE' A
#
# COMPACT_ATOMS: atom_id res chain seq x y z
N MET A 1 -12.62 -9.42 7.53
CA MET A 1 -11.34 -9.82 6.88
C MET A 1 -10.19 -8.78 6.98
N MET A 2 -10.24 -7.80 7.89
CA MET A 2 -9.10 -6.89 8.15
C MET A 2 -8.16 -7.40 9.26
N TYR A 3 -8.73 -8.04 10.28
CA TYR A 3 -7.98 -8.63 11.41
C TYR A 3 -6.90 -9.62 10.97
N TRP A 4 -7.17 -10.42 9.93
CA TRP A 4 -6.20 -11.38 9.40
C TRP A 4 -4.95 -10.74 8.79
N LYS A 5 -5.11 -9.62 8.06
CA LYS A 5 -3.97 -8.87 7.48
C LYS A 5 -3.12 -8.21 8.57
N LEU A 6 -3.75 -7.75 9.65
CA LEU A 6 -3.06 -7.18 10.81
C LEU A 6 -2.27 -8.27 11.57
N PHE A 7 -2.87 -9.43 11.80
CA PHE A 7 -2.20 -10.55 12.46
C PHE A 7 -0.93 -10.99 11.69
N LYS A 8 -1.07 -11.24 10.37
CA LYS A 8 0.07 -11.62 9.52
C LYS A 8 1.15 -10.53 9.44
N LEU A 9 0.77 -9.25 9.47
CA LEU A 9 1.73 -8.15 9.52
C LEU A 9 2.59 -8.23 10.78
N GLU A 10 1.98 -8.38 11.95
CA GLU A 10 2.69 -8.38 13.24
C GLU A 10 3.67 -9.54 13.36
N GLU A 11 3.37 -10.71 12.80
CA GLU A 11 4.28 -11.85 12.79
C GLU A 11 5.43 -11.66 11.79
N SER A 12 5.12 -11.36 10.53
CA SER A 12 6.13 -11.20 9.48
C SER A 12 7.06 -10.01 9.76
N CYS A 13 6.58 -8.96 10.42
CA CYS A 13 7.40 -7.84 10.86
C CYS A 13 8.19 -8.12 12.15
N LYS A 14 8.41 -9.36 12.57
CA LYS A 14 9.44 -9.68 13.59
C LYS A 14 10.80 -9.99 12.98
N GLN A 15 10.84 -10.47 11.75
CA GLN A 15 12.06 -10.88 11.05
C GLN A 15 12.65 -9.74 10.22
N ASP A 16 13.97 -9.65 10.14
CA ASP A 16 14.66 -8.76 9.20
C ASP A 16 15.51 -9.63 8.25
N PRO A 17 15.11 -9.83 6.98
CA PRO A 17 14.02 -9.15 6.28
C PRO A 17 12.62 -9.66 6.63
N ALA A 18 11.64 -8.76 6.68
CA ALA A 18 10.22 -9.07 6.78
C ALA A 18 9.69 -9.50 5.40
N ILE A 19 9.33 -10.77 5.26
CA ILE A 19 8.86 -11.36 3.99
C ILE A 19 7.34 -11.22 3.88
N CYS A 20 6.83 -10.96 2.67
CA CYS A 20 5.40 -10.90 2.45
C CYS A 20 4.72 -12.25 2.74
N PRO A 21 3.72 -12.32 3.65
CA PRO A 21 3.03 -13.57 4.03
C PRO A 21 2.09 -14.12 2.94
N ASN A 22 1.96 -13.43 1.81
CA ASN A 22 1.28 -13.94 0.62
C ASN A 22 2.27 -14.58 -0.38
N MET A 23 3.55 -14.72 -0.01
CA MET A 23 4.60 -15.35 -0.82
C MET A 23 4.77 -14.73 -2.22
N CYS A 24 4.53 -13.41 -2.35
CA CYS A 24 4.68 -12.69 -3.62
C CYS A 24 6.14 -12.33 -3.97
N GLY A 25 7.12 -12.81 -3.19
CA GLY A 25 8.55 -12.54 -3.36
C GLY A 25 9.04 -11.19 -2.82
N ARG A 26 8.17 -10.30 -2.32
CA ARG A 26 8.57 -9.02 -1.71
C ARG A 26 9.09 -9.23 -0.29
N ARG A 27 10.20 -8.56 0.02
CA ARG A 27 10.83 -8.53 1.35
C ARG A 27 11.23 -7.10 1.73
N TYR A 28 11.16 -6.79 3.01
CA TYR A 28 11.41 -5.44 3.54
C TYR A 28 12.44 -5.49 4.67
N VAL A 29 13.38 -4.55 4.69
CA VAL A 29 14.51 -4.55 5.63
C VAL A 29 14.54 -3.34 6.55
N GLY A 30 15.20 -3.48 7.71
CA GLY A 30 15.48 -2.37 8.63
C GLY A 30 14.26 -1.82 9.38
N VAL A 31 14.41 -0.65 10.01
CA VAL A 31 13.39 -0.07 10.92
C VAL A 31 12.05 0.21 10.25
N ALA A 32 12.05 0.53 8.95
CA ALA A 32 10.84 0.83 8.17
C ALA A 32 10.13 -0.42 7.62
N ARG A 33 10.65 -1.64 7.87
CA ARG A 33 10.11 -2.88 7.30
C ARG A 33 8.66 -3.13 7.67
N LYS A 34 8.26 -2.82 8.90
CA LYS A 34 6.87 -2.96 9.38
C LYS A 34 5.93 -2.04 8.60
N SER A 35 6.25 -0.76 8.47
CA SER A 35 5.42 0.20 7.73
C SER A 35 5.36 -0.11 6.24
N HIS A 36 6.46 -0.55 5.63
CA HIS A 36 6.49 -0.94 4.23
C HIS A 36 5.67 -2.22 3.97
N LEU A 37 5.82 -3.24 4.82
CA LEU A 37 5.03 -4.46 4.71
C LEU A 37 3.53 -4.19 4.93
N LYS A 38 3.18 -3.32 5.88
CA LYS A 38 1.79 -2.88 6.10
C LYS A 38 1.23 -2.24 4.82
N ARG A 39 1.92 -1.26 4.26
CA ARG A 39 1.49 -0.60 3.01
C ARG A 39 1.29 -1.61 1.89
N HIS A 40 2.23 -2.53 1.73
CA HIS A 40 2.18 -3.57 0.74
C HIS A 40 0.94 -4.48 0.86
N LEU A 41 0.67 -5.00 2.05
CA LEU A 41 -0.47 -5.91 2.28
C LEU A 41 -1.83 -5.22 2.12
N PHE A 42 -1.90 -3.93 2.42
CA PHE A 42 -3.15 -3.18 2.40
C PHE A 42 -3.48 -2.59 1.03
N TYR A 43 -2.48 -2.17 0.25
CA TYR A 43 -2.72 -1.40 -0.98
C TYR A 43 -2.12 -2.02 -2.24
N GLU A 44 -1.25 -3.02 -2.14
CA GLU A 44 -0.48 -3.50 -3.30
C GLU A 44 -0.69 -4.97 -3.61
N CYS A 45 -0.53 -5.85 -2.62
CA CYS A 45 -0.47 -7.29 -2.80
C CYS A 45 -1.86 -7.88 -3.05
N GLY A 46 -2.18 -8.14 -4.32
CA GLY A 46 -3.49 -8.66 -4.72
C GLY A 46 -4.64 -7.67 -4.46
N VAL A 47 -4.32 -6.39 -4.27
CA VAL A 47 -5.32 -5.34 -4.02
C VAL A 47 -5.50 -4.52 -5.31
N PRO A 48 -6.74 -4.41 -5.84
CA PRO A 48 -7.03 -3.57 -6.99
C PRO A 48 -6.82 -2.09 -6.65
N ARG A 49 -6.76 -1.24 -7.68
CA ARG A 49 -6.67 0.20 -7.47
C ARG A 49 -8.00 0.68 -6.87
N GLN A 50 -7.94 1.36 -5.73
CA GLN A 50 -9.12 1.75 -4.96
C GLN A 50 -9.48 3.23 -5.11
N PHE A 51 -8.55 4.04 -5.63
CA PHE A 51 -8.69 5.49 -5.66
C PHE A 51 -8.77 5.93 -7.11
N GLU A 52 -9.90 6.50 -7.51
CA GLU A 52 -10.15 6.95 -8.87
C GLU A 52 -10.23 8.47 -8.91
N CYS A 53 -9.65 9.07 -9.96
CA CYS A 53 -9.83 10.47 -10.26
C CYS A 53 -11.19 10.68 -10.92
N SER A 54 -12.08 11.48 -10.31
CA SER A 54 -13.41 11.77 -10.86
C SER A 54 -13.37 12.56 -12.18
N LEU A 55 -12.25 13.19 -12.51
CA LEU A 55 -12.11 14.04 -13.70
C LEU A 55 -11.60 13.29 -14.93
N CYS A 56 -10.64 12.37 -14.75
CA CYS A 56 -10.04 11.64 -15.87
C CYS A 56 -10.11 10.11 -15.72
N LEU A 57 -10.82 9.62 -14.70
CA LEU A 57 -11.05 8.20 -14.39
C LEU A 57 -9.77 7.39 -14.18
N LYS A 58 -8.63 8.07 -14.00
CA LYS A 58 -7.35 7.40 -13.72
C LYS A 58 -7.37 6.82 -12.31
N GLN A 59 -6.97 5.56 -12.21
CA GLN A 59 -6.99 4.82 -10.95
C GLN A 59 -5.60 4.73 -10.31
N PHE A 60 -5.58 4.71 -8.98
CA PHE A 60 -4.40 4.70 -8.13
C PHE A 60 -4.55 3.69 -6.99
N LYS A 61 -3.42 3.15 -6.53
CA LYS A 61 -3.38 2.22 -5.38
C LYS A 61 -3.44 2.91 -4.02
N GLN A 62 -3.07 4.19 -3.94
CA GLN A 62 -2.97 4.94 -2.69
C GLN A 62 -3.52 6.37 -2.86
N LYS A 63 -4.14 6.90 -1.80
CA LYS A 63 -4.72 8.25 -1.77
C LYS A 63 -3.69 9.36 -1.99
N VAL A 64 -2.47 9.22 -1.46
CA VAL A 64 -1.40 10.21 -1.66
C VAL A 64 -1.03 10.40 -3.13
N HIS A 65 -1.05 9.32 -3.92
CA HIS A 65 -0.79 9.40 -5.35
C HIS A 65 -1.96 10.04 -6.11
N LEU A 66 -3.21 9.80 -5.69
CA LEU A 66 -4.36 10.51 -6.24
C LEU A 66 -4.25 12.02 -5.95
N LYS A 67 -3.97 12.41 -4.70
CA LYS A 67 -3.82 13.82 -4.32
C LYS A 67 -2.72 14.53 -5.13
N GLY A 68 -1.55 13.91 -5.26
CA GLY A 68 -0.47 14.45 -6.11
C GLY A 68 -0.88 14.53 -7.59
N HIS A 69 -1.67 13.58 -8.08
CA HIS A 69 -2.24 13.64 -9.43
C HIS A 69 -3.24 14.79 -9.59
N LEU A 70 -4.17 14.98 -8.66
CA LEU A 70 -5.13 16.08 -8.67
C LEU A 70 -4.43 17.42 -8.67
N LEU A 71 -3.39 17.59 -7.84
CA LEU A 71 -2.60 18.81 -7.80
C LEU A 71 -1.83 19.05 -9.11
N SER A 72 -1.16 18.03 -9.65
CA SER A 72 -0.27 18.21 -10.81
C SER A 72 -0.97 18.16 -12.18
N LYS A 73 -2.13 17.51 -12.29
CA LYS A 73 -2.86 17.33 -13.56
C LYS A 73 -4.17 18.08 -13.63
N HIS A 74 -4.74 18.46 -12.50
CA HIS A 74 -6.01 19.18 -12.43
C HIS A 74 -5.93 20.46 -11.59
N SER A 75 -4.78 20.77 -10.98
CA SER A 75 -4.57 21.93 -10.11
C SER A 75 -5.56 22.00 -8.94
N ILE A 76 -5.99 20.84 -8.42
CA ILE A 76 -6.95 20.72 -7.32
C ILE A 76 -6.21 20.37 -6.02
N ILE A 77 -6.54 21.12 -4.96
CA ILE A 77 -6.06 20.89 -3.60
C ILE A 77 -7.24 20.34 -2.79
N GLU A 78 -7.28 19.02 -2.62
CA GLU A 78 -8.17 18.31 -1.66
C GLU A 78 -7.44 17.95 -0.36
#